data_AF-A0A7C4VIK2-F1
#
_entry.id   AF-A0A7C4VIK2-F1
#
_cell.length_a   1.000
_cell.length_b   1.000
_cell.length_c   1.000
_cell.angle_alpha   90.00
_cell.angle_beta   90.00
_cell.angle_gamma   90.00
#
_symmetry.space_group_name_H-M   'P 1'
#
loop_
_entity.id
_entity.type
_entity.pdbx_description
1 polymer ?
#
loop_
_entity_poly.entity_id
_entity_poly.type
_entity_poly.pdbx_seq_one_letter_code
_entity_poly.pdbx_strand_id
1 'polypeptide(L)'
;MTNLNEQNLTEQPVIDWFKQLGYEYKFGPEISPGEILVERDFKDVILEKRLKSALKRLNPDLPEKAIDEAIYKLKKIEYPNLEIANKEVYQMLRNGIKVDIEDENKSLRGKFVKVIDFEDPLNNEFLVVNQFTVQGPERVRRPDVVVFINGVPIAIFELKNPTIEEATIRTAYQQLQDYKKDIPEIFKYNQILAISDLVEAKYGTISASWEWFKKWRGIDDPDEKLKGVSELEVLVKGIFQKSRILDIIGNFIVFEADSEKDVSKFTKKICLYHQYFGVNKAIQETLRASGQLPSSNFSQREKNYRGNFEFSGLISNARELRKNQTKAEEILWEILRNRQFLNLKFRRQHQIGDYIVDFYCPELKLVIEIDGEIHNTEEQSKKDSKREAYLKSLGNNILRFSNQRIFEDLDGVLQDIA
;
A
#
# COMPACT_ATOMS: atom_id res chain seq x y z
N MET A 1 -11.16 -28.30 23.83
CA MET A 1 -10.17 -28.50 22.75
C MET A 1 -10.78 -28.50 21.34
N THR A 2 -12.10 -28.38 21.19
CA THR A 2 -12.79 -28.40 19.87
C THR A 2 -12.84 -27.04 19.17
N ASN A 3 -12.96 -25.91 19.89
CA ASN A 3 -13.04 -24.56 19.29
C ASN A 3 -11.78 -24.09 18.54
N LEU A 4 -10.59 -24.59 18.91
CA LEU A 4 -9.32 -24.17 18.29
C LEU A 4 -9.21 -24.66 16.83
N ASN A 5 -9.79 -25.82 16.51
CA ASN A 5 -9.73 -26.37 15.16
C ASN A 5 -10.68 -25.66 14.19
N GLU A 6 -11.86 -25.22 14.66
CA GLU A 6 -12.86 -24.59 13.79
C GLU A 6 -12.52 -23.13 13.43
N GLN A 7 -12.01 -22.34 14.38
CA GLN A 7 -11.57 -20.97 14.10
C GLN A 7 -10.36 -20.93 13.15
N ASN A 8 -9.45 -21.91 13.27
CA ASN A 8 -8.35 -22.07 12.33
C ASN A 8 -8.85 -22.39 10.90
N LEU A 9 -9.93 -23.16 10.74
CA LEU A 9 -10.48 -23.49 9.41
C LEU A 9 -11.06 -22.26 8.70
N THR A 10 -11.57 -21.27 9.44
CA THR A 10 -12.12 -20.03 8.88
C THR A 10 -11.06 -18.96 8.62
N GLU A 11 -10.07 -18.84 9.49
CA GLU A 11 -9.05 -17.79 9.39
C GLU A 11 -7.91 -18.17 8.42
N GLN A 12 -7.51 -19.44 8.40
CA GLN A 12 -6.34 -19.89 7.63
C GLN A 12 -6.42 -19.57 6.12
N PRO A 13 -7.56 -19.78 5.43
CA PRO A 13 -7.67 -19.42 4.01
C PRO A 13 -7.42 -17.93 3.76
N VAL A 14 -7.92 -17.06 4.65
CA VAL A 14 -7.73 -15.60 4.57
C VAL A 14 -6.26 -15.26 4.71
N ILE A 15 -5.59 -15.85 5.70
CA ILE A 15 -4.15 -15.68 5.92
C ILE A 15 -3.34 -16.14 4.71
N ASP A 16 -3.69 -17.27 4.11
CA ASP A 16 -2.99 -17.80 2.94
C ASP A 16 -3.14 -16.89 1.72
N TRP A 17 -4.32 -16.29 1.50
CA TRP A 17 -4.49 -15.29 0.44
C TRP A 17 -3.67 -14.02 0.69
N PHE A 18 -3.62 -13.52 1.92
CA PHE A 18 -2.75 -12.38 2.24
C PHE A 18 -1.26 -12.70 2.03
N LYS A 19 -0.82 -13.92 2.39
CA LYS A 19 0.55 -14.38 2.11
C LYS A 19 0.82 -14.48 0.60
N GLN A 20 -0.14 -14.94 -0.20
CA GLN A 20 -0.05 -14.93 -1.67
C GLN A 20 0.10 -13.50 -2.23
N LEU A 21 -0.55 -12.52 -1.60
CA LEU A 21 -0.40 -11.09 -1.93
C LEU A 21 0.92 -10.49 -1.39
N GLY A 22 1.76 -11.30 -0.72
CA GLY A 22 3.06 -10.93 -0.20
C GLY A 22 3.03 -10.18 1.13
N TYR A 23 1.97 -10.33 1.93
CA TYR A 23 1.92 -9.79 3.29
C TYR A 23 2.74 -10.68 4.23
N GLU A 24 3.47 -10.08 5.17
CA GLU A 24 4.00 -10.80 6.33
C GLU A 24 2.82 -11.32 7.16
N TYR A 25 2.99 -12.47 7.82
CA TYR A 25 1.99 -13.03 8.72
C TYR A 25 2.55 -13.13 10.14
N LYS A 26 1.72 -12.77 11.13
CA LYS A 26 1.96 -13.04 12.55
C LYS A 26 0.72 -13.62 13.21
N PHE A 27 0.91 -14.52 14.16
CA PHE A 27 -0.16 -14.97 15.03
C PHE A 27 -0.30 -13.98 16.20
N GLY A 28 -1.49 -13.41 16.41
CA GLY A 28 -1.74 -12.36 17.40
C GLY A 28 -1.27 -12.70 18.82
N PRO A 29 -1.55 -13.90 19.34
CA PRO A 29 -1.03 -14.34 20.64
C PRO A 29 0.49 -14.26 20.76
N GLU A 30 1.26 -14.62 19.73
CA GLU A 30 2.74 -14.62 19.79
C GLU A 30 3.35 -13.23 19.92
N ILE A 31 2.66 -12.19 19.45
CA ILE A 31 3.13 -10.80 19.52
C ILE A 31 2.55 -10.04 20.72
N SER A 32 1.85 -10.73 21.62
CA SER A 32 1.18 -10.17 22.79
C SER A 32 2.10 -10.07 24.01
N PRO A 33 1.73 -9.29 25.05
CA PRO A 33 2.50 -9.18 26.28
C PRO A 33 2.79 -10.52 26.96
N GLY A 34 4.04 -10.70 27.40
CA GLY A 34 4.49 -11.92 28.07
C GLY A 34 5.10 -12.97 27.12
N GLU A 35 4.99 -12.78 25.80
CA GLU A 35 5.58 -13.67 24.81
C GLU A 35 6.97 -13.21 24.33
N ILE A 36 7.73 -14.15 23.76
CA ILE A 36 9.09 -13.90 23.25
C ILE A 36 9.09 -12.89 22.10
N LEU A 37 8.07 -12.95 21.24
CA LEU A 37 7.95 -12.11 20.04
C LEU A 37 7.11 -10.85 20.29
N VAL A 38 6.96 -10.43 21.55
CA VAL A 38 6.16 -9.26 21.93
C VAL A 38 6.51 -8.01 21.13
N GLU A 39 5.49 -7.43 20.49
CA GLU A 39 5.63 -6.19 19.72
C GLU A 39 4.91 -5.00 20.38
N ARG A 40 3.99 -5.25 21.32
CA ARG A 40 3.09 -4.24 21.89
C ARG A 40 2.44 -4.66 23.21
N ASP A 41 1.84 -3.70 23.93
CA ASP A 41 0.82 -3.98 24.95
C ASP A 41 -0.57 -4.27 24.32
N PHE A 42 -1.50 -4.89 25.04
CA PHE A 42 -2.88 -5.09 24.59
C PHE A 42 -3.64 -3.78 24.37
N LYS A 43 -3.26 -2.71 25.08
CA LYS A 43 -3.84 -1.36 24.89
C LYS A 43 -3.29 -0.64 23.67
N ASP A 44 -2.08 -0.99 23.23
CA ASP A 44 -1.48 -0.39 22.04
C ASP A 44 -2.08 -1.02 20.79
N VAL A 45 -2.77 -0.24 19.96
CA VAL A 45 -3.35 -0.74 18.71
C VAL A 45 -2.43 -0.55 17.50
N ILE A 46 -1.41 0.31 17.65
CA ILE A 46 -0.34 0.53 16.68
C ILE A 46 0.87 -0.34 17.06
N LEU A 47 1.51 -0.95 16.06
CA LEU A 47 2.81 -1.60 16.22
C LEU A 47 3.92 -0.55 16.13
N GLU A 48 4.19 0.13 17.24
CA GLU A 48 5.01 1.35 17.27
C GLU A 48 6.43 1.16 16.72
N LYS A 49 7.08 0.03 17.02
CA LYS A 49 8.42 -0.29 16.49
C LYS A 49 8.43 -0.37 14.96
N ARG A 50 7.41 -0.99 14.37
CA ARG A 50 7.22 -1.11 12.91
C ARG A 50 6.90 0.26 12.31
N LEU A 51 6.01 1.03 12.93
CA LEU A 51 5.70 2.39 12.52
C LEU A 51 6.95 3.27 12.52
N LYS A 52 7.70 3.32 13.61
CA LYS A 52 8.93 4.12 13.70
C LYS A 52 9.95 3.75 12.63
N SER A 53 10.14 2.45 12.39
CA SER A 53 11.03 1.95 11.34
C SER A 53 10.56 2.34 9.93
N ALA A 54 9.26 2.28 9.68
CA ALA A 54 8.67 2.72 8.41
C ALA A 54 8.79 4.24 8.22
N LEU A 55 8.47 5.05 9.21
CA LEU A 55 8.58 6.51 9.11
C LEU A 55 10.02 6.96 8.85
N LYS A 56 11.02 6.34 9.51
CA LYS A 56 12.44 6.60 9.21
C LYS A 56 12.79 6.25 7.76
N ARG A 57 12.32 5.10 7.27
CA ARG A 57 12.56 4.65 5.88
C ARG A 57 11.90 5.57 4.84
N LEU A 58 10.69 6.03 5.10
CA LEU A 58 9.92 6.86 4.18
C LEU A 58 10.36 8.34 4.18
N ASN A 59 11.06 8.77 5.22
CA ASN A 59 11.47 10.16 5.43
C ASN A 59 12.96 10.24 5.82
N PRO A 60 13.88 9.79 4.96
CA PRO A 60 15.32 9.70 5.30
C PRO A 60 15.97 11.05 5.59
N ASP A 61 15.39 12.13 5.06
CA ASP A 61 15.91 13.50 5.19
C ASP A 61 15.40 14.20 6.46
N LEU A 62 14.57 13.54 7.28
CA LEU A 62 14.01 14.12 8.51
C LEU A 62 14.73 13.60 9.77
N PRO A 63 14.99 14.48 10.76
CA PRO A 63 15.61 14.10 12.01
C PRO A 63 14.70 13.18 12.84
N GLU A 64 15.29 12.32 13.68
CA GLU A 64 14.53 11.36 14.51
C GLU A 64 13.50 12.04 15.43
N LYS A 65 13.80 13.24 15.94
CA LYS A 65 12.87 14.03 16.75
C LYS A 65 11.56 14.33 16.01
N ALA A 66 11.62 14.60 14.71
CA ALA A 66 10.45 14.84 13.87
C ALA A 66 9.62 13.55 13.68
N ILE A 67 10.29 12.39 13.59
CA ILE A 67 9.64 11.09 13.53
C ILE A 67 8.91 10.78 14.84
N ASP A 68 9.56 11.01 15.98
CA ASP A 68 8.97 10.79 17.31
C ASP A 68 7.78 11.72 17.56
N GLU A 69 7.88 12.99 17.14
CA GLU A 69 6.76 13.93 17.19
C GLU A 69 5.57 13.48 16.34
N ALA A 70 5.83 12.97 15.12
CA ALA A 70 4.76 12.44 14.27
C ALA A 70 4.07 11.23 14.90
N ILE A 71 4.81 10.28 15.46
CA ILE A 71 4.24 9.13 16.18
C ILE A 71 3.40 9.61 17.36
N TYR A 72 3.90 10.56 18.15
CA TYR A 72 3.18 11.14 19.27
C TYR A 72 1.86 11.79 18.82
N LYS A 73 1.90 12.62 17.76
CA LYS A 73 0.70 13.26 17.19
C LYS A 73 -0.32 12.25 16.69
N LEU A 74 0.13 11.18 16.02
CA LEU A 74 -0.75 10.12 15.52
C LEU A 74 -1.43 9.35 16.66
N LYS A 75 -0.71 9.05 17.75
CA LYS A 75 -1.23 8.31 18.91
C LYS A 75 -2.16 9.16 19.80
N LYS A 76 -1.93 10.47 19.91
CA LYS A 76 -2.65 11.37 20.84
C LYS A 76 -3.93 11.98 20.25
N ILE A 77 -4.56 11.29 19.31
CA ILE A 77 -5.81 11.77 18.72
C ILE A 77 -6.95 11.56 19.72
N GLU A 78 -7.33 12.65 20.37
CA GLU A 78 -8.44 12.74 21.30
C GLU A 78 -9.57 13.55 20.67
N TYR A 79 -10.62 12.86 20.23
CA TYR A 79 -11.86 13.49 19.80
C TYR A 79 -13.04 12.85 20.54
N PRO A 80 -14.10 13.62 20.82
CA PRO A 80 -15.30 13.11 21.46
C PRO A 80 -16.08 12.13 20.56
N ASN A 81 -15.83 12.16 19.25
CA ASN A 81 -16.51 11.36 18.24
C ASN A 81 -15.50 10.54 17.42
N LEU A 82 -15.73 9.23 17.33
CA LEU A 82 -14.86 8.26 16.66
C LEU A 82 -14.70 8.58 15.17
N GLU A 83 -15.77 8.99 14.49
CA GLU A 83 -15.74 9.32 13.08
C GLU A 83 -14.87 10.55 12.78
N ILE A 84 -14.81 11.53 13.71
CA ILE A 84 -13.91 12.68 13.60
C ILE A 84 -12.46 12.23 13.82
N ALA A 85 -12.19 11.43 14.85
CA ALA A 85 -10.85 10.88 15.09
C ALA A 85 -10.35 10.10 13.87
N ASN A 86 -11.21 9.26 13.28
CA ASN A 86 -10.86 8.48 12.10
C ASN A 86 -10.62 9.36 10.87
N LYS A 87 -11.37 10.45 10.69
CA LYS A 87 -11.13 11.43 9.63
C LYS A 87 -9.77 12.09 9.78
N GLU A 88 -9.41 12.54 10.98
CA GLU A 88 -8.12 13.17 11.25
C GLU A 88 -6.97 12.20 10.97
N VAL A 89 -7.07 10.97 11.49
CA VAL A 89 -6.09 9.91 11.18
C VAL A 89 -6.01 9.66 9.68
N TYR A 90 -7.15 9.55 8.97
CA TYR A 90 -7.14 9.37 7.52
C TYR A 90 -6.38 10.49 6.80
N GLN A 91 -6.58 11.75 7.20
CA GLN A 91 -5.85 12.88 6.63
C GLN A 91 -4.35 12.79 6.93
N MET A 92 -3.96 12.40 8.13
CA MET A 92 -2.56 12.16 8.50
C MET A 92 -1.92 11.01 7.71
N LEU A 93 -2.65 9.90 7.50
CA LEU A 93 -2.17 8.76 6.70
C LEU A 93 -1.99 9.15 5.23
N ARG A 94 -2.96 9.89 4.68
CA ARG A 94 -2.99 10.28 3.26
C ARG A 94 -1.99 11.39 2.92
N ASN A 95 -1.95 12.44 3.73
CA ASN A 95 -1.21 13.67 3.42
C ASN A 95 0.12 13.79 4.19
N GLY A 96 0.36 12.90 5.15
CA GLY A 96 1.47 12.99 6.10
C GLY A 96 1.13 13.82 7.34
N ILE A 97 1.92 13.64 8.39
CA ILE A 97 1.75 14.31 9.68
C ILE A 97 2.61 15.56 9.71
N LYS A 98 1.98 16.73 9.91
CA LYS A 98 2.71 17.99 10.01
C LYS A 98 3.48 18.07 11.33
N VAL A 99 4.78 18.33 11.23
CA VAL A 99 5.71 18.54 12.36
C VAL A 99 6.51 19.82 12.12
N ASP A 100 6.95 20.46 13.19
CA ASP A 100 7.73 21.69 13.10
C ASP A 100 9.19 21.39 13.44
N ILE A 101 10.09 21.70 12.50
CA ILE A 101 11.52 21.43 12.64
C ILE A 101 12.25 22.76 12.75
N GLU A 102 13.11 22.89 13.76
CA GLU A 102 13.99 24.03 13.93
C GLU A 102 15.13 23.96 12.91
N ASP A 103 15.29 25.00 12.11
CA ASP A 103 16.42 25.14 11.18
C ASP A 103 17.66 25.73 11.88
N GLU A 104 18.79 25.79 11.15
CA GLU A 104 20.06 26.31 11.66
C GLU A 104 19.98 27.74 12.22
N ASN A 105 18.96 28.51 11.80
CA ASN A 105 18.70 29.88 12.25
C ASN A 105 17.69 29.94 13.41
N LYS A 106 17.37 28.81 14.04
CA LYS A 106 16.33 28.67 15.08
C LYS A 106 14.91 29.03 14.61
N SER A 107 14.66 29.02 13.31
CA SER A 107 13.33 29.24 12.75
C SER A 107 12.59 27.92 12.61
N LEU A 108 11.31 27.90 12.98
CA LEU A 108 10.47 26.71 12.82
C LEU A 108 9.96 26.60 11.39
N ARG A 109 10.28 25.51 10.71
CA ARG A 109 9.73 25.15 9.39
C ARG A 109 8.82 23.95 9.50
N GLY A 110 7.58 24.09 9.04
CA GLY A 110 6.65 22.99 8.94
C GLY A 110 7.07 22.00 7.86
N LYS A 111 7.20 20.72 8.23
CA LYS A 111 7.45 19.59 7.33
C LYS A 111 6.35 18.54 7.52
N PHE A 112 6.16 17.68 6.53
CA PHE A 112 5.21 16.57 6.61
C PHE A 112 5.98 15.25 6.69
N VAL A 113 5.72 14.47 7.73
CA VAL A 113 6.21 13.10 7.87
C VAL A 113 5.25 12.18 7.13
N LYS A 114 5.70 11.60 6.03
CA LYS A 114 4.94 10.63 5.24
C LYS A 114 4.74 9.35 6.05
N VAL A 115 3.50 8.88 6.19
CA VAL A 115 3.16 7.63 6.89
C VAL A 115 3.02 6.44 5.95
N ILE A 116 2.48 6.67 4.75
CA ILE A 116 2.29 5.67 3.71
C ILE A 116 2.86 6.21 2.40
N ASP A 117 3.59 5.37 1.68
CA ASP A 117 4.04 5.69 0.32
C ASP A 117 3.04 5.16 -0.72
N PHE A 118 2.15 6.03 -1.17
CA PHE A 118 1.15 5.68 -2.19
C PHE A 118 1.75 5.48 -3.58
N GLU A 119 2.99 5.92 -3.79
CA GLU A 119 3.66 5.91 -5.10
C GLU A 119 4.41 4.60 -5.39
N ASP A 120 5.16 4.10 -4.41
CA ASP A 120 5.87 2.82 -4.49
C ASP A 120 5.41 1.89 -3.37
N PRO A 121 4.52 0.93 -3.66
CA PRO A 121 4.05 -0.03 -2.67
C PRO A 121 5.20 -0.74 -1.95
N LEU A 122 6.35 -0.97 -2.59
CA LEU A 122 7.46 -1.73 -2.03
C LEU A 122 8.20 -1.02 -0.89
N ASN A 123 8.00 0.29 -0.73
CA ASN A 123 8.52 1.07 0.39
C ASN A 123 7.70 0.89 1.66
N ASN A 124 6.48 0.37 1.54
CA ASN A 124 5.61 0.06 2.67
C ASN A 124 5.83 -1.37 3.16
N GLU A 125 5.59 -1.55 4.45
CA GLU A 125 5.46 -2.84 5.10
C GLU A 125 3.99 -3.22 5.14
N PHE A 126 3.69 -4.48 4.82
CA PHE A 126 2.34 -5.04 4.81
C PHE A 126 2.31 -6.28 5.69
N LEU A 127 1.45 -6.28 6.70
CA LEU A 127 1.35 -7.34 7.69
C LEU A 127 -0.11 -7.74 7.88
N VAL A 128 -0.38 -9.03 8.02
CA VAL A 128 -1.66 -9.56 8.45
C VAL A 128 -1.49 -10.31 9.77
N VAL A 129 -2.38 -10.04 10.72
CA VAL A 129 -2.37 -10.66 12.05
C VAL A 129 -3.75 -11.24 12.34
N ASN A 130 -3.83 -12.54 12.63
CA ASN A 130 -5.08 -13.12 13.14
C ASN A 130 -5.13 -13.10 14.68
N GLN A 131 -6.34 -13.16 15.23
CA GLN A 131 -6.60 -13.23 16.68
C GLN A 131 -5.98 -12.07 17.47
N PHE A 132 -6.13 -10.86 16.95
CA PHE A 132 -5.50 -9.65 17.49
C PHE A 132 -6.24 -9.14 18.73
N THR A 133 -5.81 -9.53 19.93
CA THR A 133 -6.52 -9.16 21.18
C THR A 133 -6.30 -7.69 21.56
N VAL A 134 -7.35 -6.91 21.73
CA VAL A 134 -7.28 -5.48 22.10
C VAL A 134 -7.98 -5.26 23.44
N GLN A 135 -7.30 -4.56 24.35
CA GLN A 135 -7.89 -4.13 25.61
C GLN A 135 -8.49 -2.74 25.48
N GLY A 136 -9.80 -2.66 25.67
CA GLY A 136 -10.53 -1.40 25.78
C GLY A 136 -10.67 -0.91 27.22
N PRO A 137 -11.45 0.16 27.45
CA PRO A 137 -11.65 0.72 28.79
C PRO A 137 -12.28 -0.27 29.77
N GLU A 138 -13.28 -1.02 29.31
CA GLU A 138 -14.05 -1.95 30.15
C GLU A 138 -13.97 -3.40 29.69
N ARG A 139 -13.76 -3.63 28.39
CA ARG A 139 -13.85 -4.96 27.77
C ARG A 139 -12.63 -5.25 26.92
N VAL A 140 -12.28 -6.52 26.84
CA VAL A 140 -11.27 -7.04 25.93
C VAL A 140 -11.98 -7.69 24.75
N ARG A 141 -11.58 -7.34 23.53
CA ARG A 141 -12.11 -7.90 22.29
C ARG A 141 -10.98 -8.47 21.45
N ARG A 142 -11.32 -9.37 20.53
CA ARG A 142 -10.34 -10.04 19.66
C ARG A 142 -10.90 -10.09 18.25
N PRO A 143 -10.54 -9.11 17.41
CA PRO A 143 -10.72 -9.25 15.97
C PRO A 143 -10.07 -10.50 15.39
N ASP A 144 -10.77 -11.12 14.45
CA ASP A 144 -10.34 -12.37 13.83
C ASP A 144 -9.12 -12.13 12.93
N VAL A 145 -9.16 -11.10 12.07
CA VAL A 145 -8.00 -10.68 11.27
C VAL A 145 -7.86 -9.15 11.25
N VAL A 146 -6.65 -8.66 11.47
CA VAL A 146 -6.27 -7.24 11.34
C VAL A 146 -5.15 -7.10 10.33
N VAL A 147 -5.33 -6.19 9.37
CA VAL A 147 -4.36 -5.89 8.32
C VAL A 147 -3.66 -4.58 8.65
N PHE A 148 -2.34 -4.59 8.65
CA PHE A 148 -1.49 -3.44 8.96
C PHE A 148 -0.74 -2.96 7.71
N ILE A 149 -0.58 -1.64 7.62
CA ILE A 149 0.40 -1.00 6.72
C ILE A 149 1.31 -0.15 7.60
N ASN A 150 2.62 -0.37 7.52
CA ASN A 150 3.62 0.37 8.31
C ASN A 150 3.30 0.40 9.82
N GLY A 151 2.78 -0.70 10.37
CA GLY A 151 2.40 -0.80 11.78
C GLY A 151 1.07 -0.13 12.20
N VAL A 152 0.34 0.50 11.27
CA VAL A 152 -0.99 1.07 11.52
C VAL A 152 -2.09 0.07 11.12
N PRO A 153 -3.12 -0.19 11.95
CA PRO A 153 -4.20 -1.11 11.59
C PRO A 153 -5.15 -0.47 10.56
N ILE A 154 -5.11 -0.98 9.33
CA ILE A 154 -5.84 -0.45 8.16
C ILE A 154 -7.15 -1.19 7.91
N ALA A 155 -7.25 -2.48 8.18
CA ALA A 155 -8.50 -3.21 8.03
C ALA A 155 -8.74 -4.19 9.17
N ILE A 156 -10.01 -4.40 9.48
CA ILE A 156 -10.48 -5.31 10.53
C ILE A 156 -11.52 -6.25 9.91
N PHE A 157 -11.35 -7.55 10.13
CA PHE A 157 -12.23 -8.59 9.63
C PHE A 157 -12.87 -9.33 10.81
N GLU A 158 -14.17 -9.58 10.71
CA GLU A 158 -14.87 -10.55 11.54
C GLU A 158 -15.40 -11.68 10.66
N LEU A 159 -15.01 -12.91 11.00
CA LEU A 159 -15.27 -14.12 10.25
C LEU A 159 -16.14 -15.05 11.09
N LYS A 160 -17.16 -15.62 10.47
CA LYS A 160 -18.05 -16.59 11.08
C LYS A 160 -17.85 -17.96 10.48
N ASN A 161 -17.99 -18.97 11.34
CA ASN A 161 -17.97 -20.35 10.89
C ASN A 161 -19.29 -20.67 10.17
N PRO A 162 -19.28 -21.04 8.88
CA PRO A 162 -20.48 -21.38 8.13
C PRO A 162 -21.20 -22.62 8.67
N THR A 163 -20.53 -23.46 9.47
CA THR A 163 -21.14 -24.69 10.01
C THR A 163 -22.02 -24.44 11.23
N ILE A 164 -22.07 -23.20 11.73
CA ILE A 164 -22.92 -22.80 12.85
C ILE A 164 -24.10 -22.01 12.27
N GLU A 165 -25.31 -22.59 12.34
CA GLU A 165 -26.52 -22.06 11.68
C GLU A 165 -26.88 -20.63 12.13
N GLU A 166 -26.57 -20.26 13.37
CA GLU A 166 -26.79 -18.91 13.92
C GLU A 166 -25.68 -17.90 13.52
N ALA A 167 -24.53 -18.37 13.04
CA ALA A 167 -23.34 -17.57 12.76
C ALA A 167 -23.40 -16.90 11.38
N THR A 168 -24.41 -16.08 11.16
CA THR A 168 -24.62 -15.36 9.89
C THR A 168 -23.68 -14.17 9.73
N ILE A 169 -23.45 -13.71 8.49
CA ILE A 169 -22.79 -12.44 8.19
C ILE A 169 -23.39 -11.23 8.95
N ARG A 170 -24.67 -11.28 9.35
CA ARG A 170 -25.31 -10.23 10.15
C ARG A 170 -24.82 -10.22 11.61
N THR A 171 -24.51 -11.39 12.17
CA THR A 171 -23.89 -11.47 13.50
C THR A 171 -22.46 -10.91 13.50
N ALA A 172 -21.70 -11.15 12.42
CA ALA A 172 -20.38 -10.54 12.23
C ALA A 172 -20.46 -9.00 12.18
N TYR A 173 -21.44 -8.45 11.46
CA TYR A 173 -21.69 -7.01 11.46
C TYR A 173 -22.01 -6.48 12.86
N GLN A 174 -22.88 -7.16 13.62
CA GLN A 174 -23.22 -6.73 14.98
C GLN A 174 -22.00 -6.79 15.91
N GLN A 175 -21.15 -7.79 15.76
CA GLN A 175 -19.89 -7.90 16.52
C GLN A 175 -18.95 -6.71 16.25
N LEU A 176 -18.84 -6.26 15.00
CA LEU A 176 -18.11 -5.02 14.70
C LEU A 176 -18.73 -3.79 15.40
N GLN A 177 -20.06 -3.70 15.48
CA GLN A 177 -20.72 -2.59 16.20
C GLN A 177 -20.42 -2.61 17.69
N ASP A 178 -20.35 -3.80 18.30
CA ASP A 178 -19.98 -3.95 19.70
C ASP A 178 -18.50 -3.63 19.91
N TYR A 179 -17.63 -4.03 18.97
CA TYR A 179 -16.20 -3.72 19.03
C TYR A 179 -15.93 -2.22 18.92
N LYS A 180 -16.67 -1.49 18.08
CA LYS A 180 -16.59 -0.02 18.01
C LYS A 180 -16.84 0.64 19.37
N LYS A 181 -17.72 0.07 20.21
CA LYS A 181 -18.02 0.58 21.56
C LYS A 181 -16.97 0.14 22.57
N ASP A 182 -16.55 -1.11 22.49
CA ASP A 182 -15.71 -1.73 23.50
C ASP A 182 -14.22 -1.41 23.34
N ILE A 183 -13.73 -1.32 22.11
CA ILE A 183 -12.33 -1.06 21.77
C ILE A 183 -12.20 0.07 20.72
N PRO A 184 -12.74 1.28 20.97
CA PRO A 184 -12.80 2.36 19.96
C PRO A 184 -11.44 2.79 19.42
N GLU A 185 -10.35 2.62 20.17
CA GLU A 185 -8.99 3.02 19.79
C GLU A 185 -8.54 2.43 18.45
N ILE A 186 -8.78 1.14 18.18
CA ILE A 186 -8.37 0.54 16.90
C ILE A 186 -9.14 1.13 15.71
N PHE A 187 -10.39 1.54 15.94
CA PHE A 187 -11.26 2.11 14.92
C PHE A 187 -10.96 3.59 14.62
N LYS A 188 -10.04 4.23 15.36
CA LYS A 188 -9.49 5.53 14.94
C LYS A 188 -8.65 5.38 13.67
N TYR A 189 -8.09 4.21 13.40
CA TYR A 189 -7.08 4.03 12.34
C TYR A 189 -7.60 3.28 11.11
N ASN A 190 -8.59 2.42 11.28
CA ASN A 190 -9.01 1.53 10.20
C ASN A 190 -9.65 2.31 9.03
N GLN A 191 -9.35 1.86 7.83
CA GLN A 191 -9.90 2.36 6.58
C GLN A 191 -11.05 1.51 6.08
N ILE A 192 -10.97 0.20 6.33
CA ILE A 192 -11.93 -0.80 5.84
C ILE A 192 -12.37 -1.70 6.99
N LEU A 193 -13.65 -2.10 6.97
CA LEU A 193 -14.20 -3.19 7.76
C LEU A 193 -14.67 -4.27 6.82
N ALA A 194 -14.42 -5.53 7.15
CA ALA A 194 -14.86 -6.68 6.38
C ALA A 194 -15.58 -7.68 7.27
N ILE A 195 -16.61 -8.32 6.73
CA ILE A 195 -17.40 -9.35 7.39
C ILE A 195 -17.64 -10.50 6.44
N SER A 196 -17.61 -11.72 6.96
CA SER A 196 -17.88 -12.92 6.17
C SER A 196 -18.32 -14.09 7.03
N ASP A 197 -19.09 -15.00 6.44
CA ASP A 197 -19.37 -16.34 6.96
C ASP A 197 -18.74 -17.43 6.06
N LEU A 198 -17.62 -17.10 5.40
CA LEU A 198 -16.91 -17.87 4.35
C LEU A 198 -17.68 -18.11 3.04
N VAL A 199 -19.01 -17.98 3.03
CA VAL A 199 -19.82 -18.08 1.81
C VAL A 199 -20.03 -16.69 1.22
N GLU A 200 -20.55 -15.76 2.02
CA GLU A 200 -20.73 -14.38 1.64
C GLU A 200 -19.63 -13.50 2.24
N ALA A 201 -19.24 -12.45 1.53
CA ALA A 201 -18.31 -11.46 2.05
C ALA A 201 -18.72 -10.04 1.68
N LYS A 202 -18.67 -9.14 2.66
CA LYS A 202 -18.99 -7.73 2.49
C LYS A 202 -17.95 -6.85 3.16
N TYR A 203 -17.78 -5.65 2.61
CA TYR A 203 -16.94 -4.61 3.19
C TYR A 203 -17.71 -3.30 3.37
N GLY A 204 -17.23 -2.49 4.30
CA GLY A 204 -17.77 -1.17 4.61
C GLY A 204 -16.74 -0.32 5.34
N THR A 205 -17.22 0.79 5.90
CA THR A 205 -16.42 1.72 6.71
C THR A 205 -16.96 1.77 8.13
N ILE A 206 -16.29 2.49 9.02
CA ILE A 206 -16.79 2.71 10.39
C ILE A 206 -18.17 3.38 10.44
N SER A 207 -18.54 4.19 9.45
CA SER A 207 -19.82 4.90 9.39
C SER A 207 -20.90 4.12 8.61
N ALA A 208 -20.55 3.00 7.99
CA ALA A 208 -21.47 2.27 7.11
C ALA A 208 -22.53 1.52 7.93
N SER A 209 -23.81 1.75 7.59
CA SER A 209 -24.90 0.90 8.08
C SER A 209 -24.89 -0.46 7.35
N TRP A 210 -25.68 -1.41 7.84
CA TRP A 210 -25.81 -2.76 7.25
C TRP A 210 -26.05 -2.74 5.73
N GLU A 211 -26.94 -1.88 5.25
CA GLU A 211 -27.26 -1.72 3.82
C GLU A 211 -26.05 -1.25 2.99
N TRP A 212 -25.09 -0.58 3.64
CA TRP A 212 -23.87 -0.04 3.03
C TRP A 212 -22.65 -0.95 3.18
N PHE A 213 -22.80 -2.11 3.82
CA PHE A 213 -21.86 -3.21 3.66
C PHE A 213 -22.12 -3.89 2.31
N LYS A 214 -21.19 -3.74 1.37
CA LYS A 214 -21.37 -4.17 -0.03
C LYS A 214 -20.43 -5.31 -0.39
N LYS A 215 -20.81 -6.08 -1.41
CA LYS A 215 -19.97 -7.14 -1.99
C LYS A 215 -18.96 -6.51 -2.96
N TRP A 216 -17.70 -6.97 -2.89
CA TRP A 216 -16.71 -6.70 -3.94
C TRP A 216 -16.85 -7.73 -5.06
N ARG A 217 -16.61 -7.35 -6.32
CA ARG A 217 -16.69 -8.27 -7.46
C ARG A 217 -15.50 -8.08 -8.39
N GLY A 218 -14.99 -9.20 -8.88
CA GLY A 218 -13.79 -9.24 -9.72
C GLY A 218 -12.50 -9.10 -8.92
N ILE A 219 -11.44 -9.79 -9.36
CA ILE A 219 -10.09 -9.59 -8.83
C ILE A 219 -9.36 -8.56 -9.68
N ASP A 220 -9.22 -8.82 -10.99
CA ASP A 220 -8.55 -7.91 -11.92
C ASP A 220 -9.50 -7.31 -12.96
N ASP A 221 -10.66 -7.94 -13.17
CA ASP A 221 -11.74 -7.46 -14.03
C ASP A 221 -13.11 -7.68 -13.33
N PRO A 222 -13.99 -6.67 -13.27
CA PRO A 222 -15.30 -6.79 -12.65
C PRO A 222 -16.24 -7.81 -13.33
N ASP A 223 -16.02 -8.13 -14.60
CA ASP A 223 -16.83 -9.07 -15.40
C ASP A 223 -16.23 -10.49 -15.43
N GLU A 224 -15.15 -10.72 -14.67
CA GLU A 224 -14.47 -12.00 -14.61
C GLU A 224 -15.36 -13.11 -14.01
N LYS A 225 -15.39 -14.27 -14.68
CA LYS A 225 -16.10 -15.45 -14.18
C LYS A 225 -15.18 -16.32 -13.34
N LEU A 226 -15.11 -16.01 -12.05
CA LEU A 226 -14.30 -16.72 -11.06
C LEU A 226 -15.00 -17.98 -10.55
N LYS A 227 -14.93 -19.09 -11.31
CA LYS A 227 -15.51 -20.38 -10.89
C LYS A 227 -14.69 -20.98 -9.73
N GLY A 228 -15.37 -21.34 -8.64
CA GLY A 228 -14.76 -22.02 -7.49
C GLY A 228 -13.99 -21.11 -6.54
N VAL A 229 -14.06 -19.79 -6.75
CA VAL A 229 -13.45 -18.78 -5.88
C VAL A 229 -14.52 -18.23 -4.94
N SER A 230 -14.26 -18.18 -3.63
CA SER A 230 -15.23 -17.69 -2.64
C SER A 230 -15.36 -16.16 -2.70
N GLU A 231 -16.50 -15.61 -2.24
CA GLU A 231 -16.67 -14.14 -2.17
C GLU A 231 -15.61 -13.48 -1.26
N LEU A 232 -15.17 -14.18 -0.22
CA LEU A 232 -14.13 -13.70 0.67
C LEU A 232 -12.76 -13.65 -0.01
N GLU A 233 -12.42 -14.64 -0.83
CA GLU A 233 -11.21 -14.62 -1.65
C GLU A 233 -11.24 -13.45 -2.65
N VAL A 234 -12.39 -13.25 -3.32
CA VAL A 234 -12.60 -12.12 -4.23
C VAL A 234 -12.45 -10.79 -3.50
N LEU A 235 -12.95 -10.66 -2.27
CA LEU A 235 -12.78 -9.45 -1.48
C LEU A 235 -11.31 -9.24 -1.11
N VAL A 236 -10.63 -10.26 -0.60
CA VAL A 236 -9.23 -10.17 -0.16
C VAL A 236 -8.31 -9.85 -1.35
N LYS A 237 -8.34 -10.66 -2.41
CA LYS A 237 -7.52 -10.44 -3.61
C LYS A 237 -7.99 -9.23 -4.42
N GLY A 238 -9.27 -8.91 -4.38
CA GLY A 238 -9.87 -7.80 -5.10
C GLY A 238 -9.61 -6.44 -4.47
N ILE A 239 -9.42 -6.32 -3.15
CA ILE A 239 -9.15 -5.04 -2.47
C ILE A 239 -7.69 -4.95 -2.01
N PHE A 240 -7.13 -6.01 -1.45
CA PHE A 240 -5.86 -5.99 -0.71
C PHE A 240 -4.62 -6.33 -1.54
N GLN A 241 -4.73 -6.35 -2.87
CA GLN A 241 -3.52 -6.21 -3.69
C GLN A 241 -2.80 -4.91 -3.28
N LYS A 242 -1.49 -4.98 -3.01
CA LYS A 242 -0.72 -3.89 -2.39
C LYS A 242 -0.90 -2.53 -3.07
N SER A 243 -0.81 -2.48 -4.40
CA SER A 243 -1.03 -1.23 -5.15
C SER A 243 -2.48 -0.74 -5.07
N ARG A 244 -3.44 -1.66 -5.06
CA ARG A 244 -4.86 -1.35 -5.06
C ARG A 244 -5.36 -0.85 -3.72
N ILE A 245 -4.94 -1.46 -2.61
CA ILE A 245 -5.31 -0.95 -1.29
C ILE A 245 -4.75 0.46 -1.06
N LEU A 246 -3.54 0.74 -1.55
CA LEU A 246 -2.96 2.08 -1.51
C LEU A 246 -3.76 3.06 -2.37
N ASP A 247 -4.11 2.69 -3.60
CA ASP A 247 -4.93 3.51 -4.49
C ASP A 247 -6.33 3.78 -3.89
N ILE A 248 -6.97 2.75 -3.32
CA ILE A 248 -8.26 2.88 -2.64
C ILE A 248 -8.18 3.88 -1.48
N ILE A 249 -7.17 3.77 -0.63
CA ILE A 249 -6.97 4.68 0.49
C ILE A 249 -6.62 6.09 0.00
N GLY A 250 -5.78 6.24 -1.02
CA GLY A 250 -5.34 7.53 -1.53
C GLY A 250 -6.43 8.31 -2.28
N ASN A 251 -7.30 7.59 -3.00
CA ASN A 251 -8.15 8.19 -4.05
C ASN A 251 -9.64 7.84 -3.97
N PHE A 252 -10.03 6.80 -3.22
CA PHE A 252 -11.40 6.27 -3.24
C PHE A 252 -12.09 6.24 -1.86
N ILE A 253 -11.56 6.96 -0.88
CA ILE A 253 -12.20 7.21 0.41
C ILE A 253 -12.54 8.69 0.54
N VAL A 254 -13.77 8.97 0.94
CA VAL A 254 -14.29 10.34 1.13
C VAL A 254 -14.97 10.44 2.49
N PHE A 255 -14.81 11.59 3.15
CA PHE A 255 -15.57 11.97 4.34
C PHE A 255 -16.52 13.11 3.97
N GLU A 256 -17.81 12.89 4.18
CA GLU A 256 -18.86 13.88 3.92
C GLU A 256 -19.42 14.38 5.24
N ALA A 257 -19.58 15.70 5.39
CA ALA A 257 -20.27 16.28 6.54
C ALA A 257 -21.78 16.08 6.37
N ASP A 258 -22.49 15.73 7.44
CA ASP A 258 -23.94 15.48 7.36
C ASP A 258 -24.74 16.74 6.99
N SER A 259 -24.21 17.94 7.27
CA SER A 259 -24.68 19.19 6.67
C SER A 259 -23.58 20.24 6.64
N GLU A 260 -23.69 21.23 5.76
CA GLU A 260 -22.75 22.38 5.71
C GLU A 260 -22.67 23.16 7.03
N LYS A 261 -23.72 23.08 7.86
CA LYS A 261 -23.82 23.78 9.14
C LYS A 261 -23.42 22.92 10.34
N ASP A 262 -23.32 21.60 10.16
CA ASP A 262 -22.96 20.64 11.21
C ASP A 262 -21.70 19.87 10.81
N VAL A 263 -20.55 20.51 11.04
CA VAL A 263 -19.21 19.91 10.90
C VAL A 263 -18.83 19.02 12.09
N SER A 264 -19.78 18.68 12.97
CA SER A 264 -19.53 17.77 14.11
C SER A 264 -19.81 16.29 13.79
N LYS A 265 -20.41 16.00 12.61
CA LYS A 265 -20.68 14.63 12.15
C LYS A 265 -20.17 14.42 10.74
N PHE A 266 -19.46 13.30 10.56
CA PHE A 266 -18.93 12.89 9.26
C PHE A 266 -19.33 11.45 8.95
N THR A 267 -19.74 11.24 7.71
CA THR A 267 -19.94 9.91 7.13
C THR A 267 -18.74 9.53 6.27
N LYS A 268 -18.02 8.48 6.66
CA LYS A 268 -16.94 7.89 5.87
C LYS A 268 -17.51 6.98 4.78
N LYS A 269 -17.13 7.20 3.53
CA LYS A 269 -17.53 6.41 2.36
C LYS A 269 -16.30 5.82 1.68
N ILE A 270 -16.44 4.62 1.15
CA ILE A 270 -15.46 3.91 0.32
C ILE A 270 -16.13 3.55 -1.00
N CYS A 271 -15.37 3.54 -2.10
CA CYS A 271 -15.91 3.21 -3.41
C CYS A 271 -16.53 1.81 -3.47
N LEU A 272 -17.49 1.65 -4.38
CA LEU A 272 -17.96 0.34 -4.86
C LEU A 272 -17.02 -0.21 -5.94
N TYR A 273 -16.97 -1.53 -6.12
CA TYR A 273 -16.07 -2.16 -7.10
C TYR A 273 -16.18 -1.54 -8.51
N HIS A 274 -17.40 -1.28 -9.01
CA HIS A 274 -17.61 -0.69 -10.33
C HIS A 274 -17.16 0.78 -10.41
N GLN A 275 -17.20 1.52 -9.30
CA GLN A 275 -16.65 2.88 -9.24
C GLN A 275 -15.13 2.84 -9.34
N TYR A 276 -14.49 1.90 -8.62
CA TYR A 276 -13.05 1.69 -8.70
C TYR A 276 -12.59 1.35 -10.13
N PHE A 277 -13.13 0.26 -10.69
CA PHE A 277 -12.75 -0.21 -12.02
C PHE A 277 -13.15 0.79 -13.11
N GLY A 278 -14.33 1.40 -13.01
CA GLY A 278 -14.83 2.37 -13.99
C GLY A 278 -13.98 3.65 -14.05
N VAL A 279 -13.65 4.25 -12.90
CA VAL A 279 -12.80 5.45 -12.86
C VAL A 279 -11.40 5.16 -13.39
N ASN A 280 -10.78 4.06 -12.95
CA ASN A 280 -9.45 3.70 -13.41
C ASN A 280 -9.41 3.37 -14.92
N LYS A 281 -10.46 2.75 -15.46
CA LYS A 281 -10.62 2.56 -16.91
C LYS A 281 -10.74 3.89 -17.64
N ALA A 282 -11.53 4.83 -17.13
CA ALA A 282 -11.66 6.16 -17.73
C ALA A 282 -10.34 6.95 -17.73
N ILE A 283 -9.55 6.87 -16.64
CA ILE A 283 -8.21 7.48 -16.55
C ILE A 283 -7.28 6.86 -17.59
N GLN A 284 -7.26 5.52 -17.70
CA GLN A 284 -6.44 4.81 -18.70
C GLN A 284 -6.80 5.22 -20.12
N GLU A 285 -8.10 5.30 -20.46
CA GLU A 285 -8.52 5.75 -21.80
C GLU A 285 -8.19 7.23 -22.05
N THR A 286 -8.26 8.09 -21.03
CA THR A 286 -7.87 9.50 -21.15
C THR A 286 -6.37 9.64 -21.45
N LEU A 287 -5.51 8.89 -20.74
CA LEU A 287 -4.07 8.86 -20.97
C LEU A 287 -3.72 8.28 -22.36
N ARG A 288 -4.53 7.34 -22.85
CA ARG A 288 -4.41 6.79 -24.20
C ARG A 288 -4.80 7.80 -25.27
N ALA A 289 -5.92 8.48 -25.08
CA ALA A 289 -6.39 9.51 -26.00
C ALA A 289 -5.45 10.73 -26.06
N SER A 290 -4.77 11.06 -24.95
CA SER A 290 -3.78 12.14 -24.89
C SER A 290 -2.42 11.77 -25.48
N GLY A 291 -2.24 10.54 -26.00
CA GLY A 291 -0.98 10.06 -26.56
C GLY A 291 0.09 9.72 -25.51
N GLN A 292 -0.24 9.84 -24.22
CA GLN A 292 0.65 9.44 -23.12
C GLN A 292 0.75 7.90 -23.00
N LEU A 293 -0.22 7.15 -23.54
CA LEU A 293 -0.15 5.69 -23.77
C LEU A 293 -0.24 5.37 -25.27
N PRO A 294 0.57 4.44 -25.82
CA PRO A 294 0.59 4.19 -27.26
C PRO A 294 -0.69 3.47 -27.71
N SER A 295 -1.21 3.82 -28.88
CA SER A 295 -2.34 3.14 -29.51
C SER A 295 -1.85 1.87 -30.23
N SER A 296 -1.78 0.72 -29.55
CA SER A 296 -1.52 -0.57 -30.21
C SER A 296 -2.73 -1.49 -30.18
N ASN A 297 -2.96 -2.18 -31.30
CA ASN A 297 -4.11 -3.05 -31.59
C ASN A 297 -4.28 -4.20 -30.59
N PHE A 298 -5.43 -4.22 -29.94
CA PHE A 298 -5.88 -5.25 -29.00
C PHE A 298 -6.71 -6.31 -29.74
N SER A 299 -6.12 -7.48 -30.00
CA SER A 299 -6.97 -8.65 -30.31
C SER A 299 -6.48 -9.99 -29.77
N GLN A 300 -5.35 -10.09 -29.07
CA GLN A 300 -4.90 -11.41 -28.59
C GLN A 300 -3.96 -11.46 -27.36
N ARG A 301 -3.60 -10.34 -26.73
CA ARG A 301 -2.53 -10.32 -25.71
C ARG A 301 -2.96 -9.99 -24.27
N GLU A 302 -4.26 -9.87 -24.00
CA GLU A 302 -4.77 -9.48 -22.66
C GLU A 302 -4.64 -10.54 -21.56
N LYS A 303 -4.18 -11.76 -21.84
CA LYS A 303 -4.09 -12.78 -20.78
C LYS A 303 -2.84 -12.71 -19.90
N ASN A 304 -1.81 -11.94 -20.25
CA ASN A 304 -0.49 -12.06 -19.59
C ASN A 304 0.03 -10.80 -18.90
N TYR A 305 -0.71 -9.68 -18.89
CA TYR A 305 -0.22 -8.40 -18.31
C TYR A 305 -0.94 -7.94 -17.04
N ARG A 306 -1.80 -8.77 -16.45
CA ARG A 306 -2.40 -8.53 -15.14
C ARG A 306 -2.37 -9.82 -14.33
N GLY A 307 -1.61 -9.83 -13.24
CA GLY A 307 -1.85 -10.76 -12.13
C GLY A 307 -0.96 -12.00 -12.00
N ASN A 308 -0.09 -12.36 -12.94
CA ASN A 308 0.88 -13.46 -12.77
C ASN A 308 2.32 -12.94 -12.71
N PHE A 309 2.72 -12.39 -11.56
CA PHE A 309 4.13 -12.41 -11.20
C PHE A 309 4.38 -13.69 -10.40
N GLU A 310 4.90 -14.73 -11.05
CA GLU A 310 5.93 -15.51 -10.37
C GLU A 310 7.02 -14.50 -9.99
N PHE A 311 7.19 -14.25 -8.69
CA PHE A 311 8.21 -13.35 -8.17
C PHE A 311 9.59 -13.87 -8.59
N SER A 312 10.13 -13.36 -9.70
CA SER A 312 11.36 -13.84 -10.33
C SER A 312 12.66 -13.52 -9.56
N GLY A 313 12.60 -13.27 -8.25
CA GLY A 313 13.78 -12.89 -7.44
C GLY A 313 14.38 -11.51 -7.78
N LEU A 314 13.85 -10.81 -8.80
CA LEU A 314 14.34 -9.50 -9.23
C LEU A 314 13.99 -8.36 -8.25
N ILE A 315 12.98 -8.54 -7.40
CA ILE A 315 12.57 -7.53 -6.41
C ILE A 315 13.56 -7.45 -5.24
N SER A 316 14.17 -8.57 -4.83
CA SER A 316 15.31 -8.56 -3.89
C SER A 316 16.53 -7.90 -4.54
N ASN A 317 16.79 -8.17 -5.81
CA ASN A 317 17.93 -7.60 -6.54
C ASN A 317 17.77 -6.08 -6.72
N ALA A 318 16.58 -5.57 -7.02
CA ALA A 318 16.34 -4.13 -7.11
C ALA A 318 16.57 -3.41 -5.76
N ARG A 319 16.23 -4.06 -4.63
CA ARG A 319 16.51 -3.54 -3.28
C ARG A 319 17.99 -3.57 -2.95
N GLU A 320 18.71 -4.60 -3.37
CA GLU A 320 20.16 -4.71 -3.20
C GLU A 320 20.91 -3.67 -4.06
N LEU A 321 20.49 -3.48 -5.31
CA LEU A 321 21.03 -2.45 -6.21
C LEU A 321 20.84 -1.04 -5.65
N ARG A 322 19.69 -0.73 -5.03
CA ARG A 322 19.49 0.57 -4.35
C ARG A 322 20.40 0.79 -3.14
N LYS A 323 20.84 -0.29 -2.47
CA LYS A 323 21.78 -0.23 -1.35
C LYS A 323 23.24 -0.15 -1.82
N ASN A 324 23.53 -0.73 -2.99
CA ASN A 324 24.86 -0.87 -3.56
C ASN A 324 25.02 -0.06 -4.87
N GLN A 325 24.35 1.09 -4.96
CA GLN A 325 24.36 1.95 -6.14
C GLN A 325 25.74 2.56 -6.37
N THR A 326 26.08 2.83 -7.63
CA THR A 326 27.33 3.52 -7.96
C THR A 326 27.27 5.00 -7.55
N LYS A 327 28.44 5.63 -7.33
CA LYS A 327 28.51 7.07 -7.06
C LYS A 327 27.91 7.92 -8.19
N ALA A 328 27.97 7.44 -9.43
CA ALA A 328 27.36 8.11 -10.57
C ALA A 328 25.83 8.06 -10.50
N GLU A 329 25.24 6.90 -10.15
CA GLU A 329 23.81 6.78 -9.87
C GLU A 329 23.37 7.69 -8.72
N GLU A 330 24.16 7.79 -7.65
CA GLU A 330 23.89 8.69 -6.53
C GLU A 330 23.79 10.15 -6.96
N ILE A 331 24.79 10.63 -7.69
CA ILE A 331 24.86 12.02 -8.16
C ILE A 331 23.68 12.33 -9.08
N LEU A 332 23.40 11.45 -10.05
CA LEU A 332 22.29 11.68 -10.98
C LEU A 332 20.93 11.62 -10.26
N TRP A 333 20.76 10.70 -9.30
CA TRP A 333 19.51 10.56 -8.55
C TRP A 333 19.17 11.80 -7.72
N GLU A 334 20.16 12.44 -7.08
CA GLU A 334 19.92 13.65 -6.29
C GLU A 334 19.33 14.81 -7.11
N ILE A 335 19.58 14.83 -8.42
CA ILE A 335 19.03 15.83 -9.33
C ILE A 335 17.65 15.41 -9.86
N LEU A 336 17.48 14.13 -10.22
CA LEU A 336 16.25 13.63 -10.84
C LEU A 336 15.11 13.37 -9.83
N ARG A 337 15.43 13.15 -8.55
CA ARG A 337 14.43 12.79 -7.52
C ARG A 337 13.43 13.91 -7.26
N ASN A 338 12.31 13.55 -6.63
CA ASN A 338 11.30 14.49 -6.13
C ASN A 338 10.77 15.51 -7.14
N ARG A 339 10.79 15.18 -8.45
CA ARG A 339 10.40 16.09 -9.53
C ARG A 339 11.25 17.37 -9.59
N GLN A 340 12.48 17.33 -9.07
CA GLN A 340 13.38 18.49 -9.07
C GLN A 340 13.87 18.84 -10.48
N PHE A 341 13.99 17.83 -11.36
CA PHE A 341 14.37 18.03 -12.75
C PHE A 341 13.14 18.16 -13.66
N LEU A 342 12.94 19.34 -14.26
CA LEU A 342 11.86 19.68 -15.20
C LEU A 342 10.44 19.31 -14.73
N ASN A 343 10.22 19.17 -13.42
CA ASN A 343 8.97 18.68 -12.82
C ASN A 343 8.56 17.24 -13.28
N LEU A 344 9.49 16.47 -13.83
CA LEU A 344 9.26 15.11 -14.32
C LEU A 344 9.48 14.07 -13.22
N LYS A 345 8.72 12.97 -13.23
CA LYS A 345 8.87 11.90 -12.24
C LYS A 345 9.91 10.91 -12.75
N PHE A 346 11.02 10.81 -12.03
CA PHE A 346 11.97 9.71 -12.19
C PHE A 346 11.79 8.67 -11.08
N ARG A 347 12.04 7.40 -11.43
CA ARG A 347 12.11 6.24 -10.54
C ARG A 347 13.50 5.64 -10.68
N ARG A 348 14.16 5.29 -9.58
CA ARG A 348 15.46 4.61 -9.60
C ARG A 348 15.32 3.10 -9.46
N GLN A 349 16.22 2.34 -10.08
CA GLN A 349 16.32 0.88 -10.00
C GLN A 349 14.93 0.26 -10.16
N HIS A 350 14.30 0.56 -11.30
CA HIS A 350 12.90 0.30 -11.58
C HIS A 350 12.76 -0.99 -12.39
N GLN A 351 11.86 -1.87 -11.97
CA GLN A 351 11.60 -3.11 -12.69
C GLN A 351 10.66 -2.86 -13.87
N ILE A 352 11.07 -3.28 -15.07
CA ILE A 352 10.27 -3.31 -16.28
C ILE A 352 10.32 -4.74 -16.84
N GLY A 353 9.24 -5.50 -16.64
CA GLY A 353 9.22 -6.94 -16.93
C GLY A 353 10.27 -7.70 -16.13
N ASP A 354 11.13 -8.42 -16.83
CA ASP A 354 12.22 -9.22 -16.25
C ASP A 354 13.55 -8.47 -16.13
N TYR A 355 13.53 -7.14 -16.26
CA TYR A 355 14.73 -6.31 -16.21
C TYR A 355 14.60 -5.20 -15.17
N ILE A 356 15.72 -4.81 -14.57
CA ILE A 356 15.82 -3.64 -13.68
C ILE A 356 16.66 -2.61 -14.43
N VAL A 357 16.14 -1.39 -14.53
CA VAL A 357 16.83 -0.26 -15.17
C VAL A 357 17.23 0.78 -14.12
N ASP A 358 18.35 1.46 -14.32
CA ASP A 358 18.91 2.38 -13.31
C ASP A 358 17.99 3.56 -13.02
N PHE A 359 17.45 4.20 -14.07
CA PHE A 359 16.38 5.17 -13.94
C PHE A 359 15.30 5.00 -14.99
N TYR A 360 14.08 5.36 -14.62
CA TYR A 360 12.93 5.38 -15.51
C TYR A 360 12.06 6.60 -15.25
N CYS A 361 11.78 7.37 -16.31
CA CYS A 361 10.78 8.42 -16.32
C CYS A 361 9.53 7.93 -17.07
N PRO A 362 8.41 7.67 -16.36
CA PRO A 362 7.17 7.27 -17.00
C PRO A 362 6.59 8.33 -17.93
N GLU A 363 6.73 9.63 -17.60
CA GLU A 363 6.16 10.71 -18.43
C GLU A 363 6.84 10.84 -19.79
N LEU A 364 8.15 10.61 -19.86
CA LEU A 364 8.91 10.63 -21.12
C LEU A 364 9.06 9.23 -21.76
N LYS A 365 8.61 8.18 -21.08
CA LYS A 365 8.96 6.78 -21.38
C LYS A 365 10.46 6.62 -21.60
N LEU A 366 11.23 7.19 -20.70
CA LEU A 366 12.68 7.27 -20.83
C LEU A 366 13.32 6.34 -19.81
N VAL A 367 14.08 5.38 -20.29
CA VAL A 367 15.01 4.58 -19.52
C VAL A 367 16.38 5.24 -19.60
N ILE A 368 17.04 5.41 -18.46
CA ILE A 368 18.43 5.84 -18.39
C ILE A 368 19.22 4.71 -17.73
N GLU A 369 20.27 4.26 -18.39
CA GLU A 369 21.21 3.27 -17.85
C GLU A 369 22.59 3.93 -17.67
N ILE A 370 23.22 3.66 -16.53
CA ILE A 370 24.57 4.11 -16.23
C ILE A 370 25.50 2.91 -16.37
N ASP A 371 26.20 2.84 -17.51
CA ASP A 371 27.06 1.70 -17.82
C ASP A 371 28.38 1.80 -17.02
N GLY A 372 28.72 0.71 -16.32
CA GLY A 372 30.09 0.38 -15.91
C GLY A 372 30.85 -0.32 -17.06
N GLU A 373 32.18 -0.34 -17.01
CA GLU A 373 33.05 -0.82 -18.10
C GLU A 373 32.57 -2.15 -18.75
N ILE A 374 32.47 -2.15 -20.09
CA ILE A 374 31.98 -3.27 -20.89
C ILE A 374 33.10 -4.30 -21.10
N HIS A 375 32.99 -5.48 -20.50
CA HIS A 375 33.79 -6.63 -20.92
C HIS A 375 33.12 -7.36 -22.09
N ASN A 376 33.67 -7.15 -23.29
CA ASN A 376 33.22 -7.73 -24.56
C ASN A 376 33.33 -9.26 -24.57
N THR A 377 32.19 -9.93 -24.36
CA THR A 377 32.00 -11.34 -24.72
C THR A 377 30.75 -11.48 -25.59
N GLU A 378 30.78 -12.37 -26.58
CA GLU A 378 29.69 -12.54 -27.57
C GLU A 378 28.35 -12.97 -26.94
N GLU A 379 28.37 -13.62 -25.77
CA GLU A 379 27.15 -13.97 -25.02
C GLU A 379 26.49 -12.77 -24.35
N GLN A 380 27.27 -11.79 -23.89
CA GLN A 380 26.76 -10.55 -23.28
C GLN A 380 26.02 -9.71 -24.34
N SER A 381 26.59 -9.60 -25.53
CA SER A 381 26.03 -8.83 -26.66
C SER A 381 24.63 -9.32 -27.10
N LYS A 382 24.42 -10.65 -27.11
CA LYS A 382 23.11 -11.24 -27.45
C LYS A 382 22.06 -11.06 -26.34
N LYS A 383 22.46 -11.05 -25.06
CA LYS A 383 21.56 -10.79 -23.93
C LYS A 383 21.14 -9.32 -23.88
N ASP A 384 22.07 -8.40 -24.09
CA ASP A 384 21.78 -6.95 -24.13
C ASP A 384 20.87 -6.58 -25.30
N SER A 385 21.08 -7.17 -26.48
CA SER A 385 20.21 -6.93 -27.64
C SER A 385 18.76 -7.33 -27.39
N LYS A 386 18.52 -8.43 -26.65
CA LYS A 386 17.16 -8.88 -26.27
C LYS A 386 16.54 -7.97 -25.22
N ARG A 387 17.33 -7.55 -24.21
CA ARG A 387 16.91 -6.59 -23.18
C ARG A 387 16.48 -5.27 -23.82
N GLU A 388 17.33 -4.72 -24.68
CA GLU A 388 17.08 -3.44 -25.34
C GLU A 388 15.86 -3.51 -26.26
N ALA A 389 15.75 -4.59 -27.06
CA ALA A 389 14.58 -4.82 -27.91
C ALA A 389 13.29 -4.95 -27.09
N TYR A 390 13.33 -5.63 -25.94
CA TYR A 390 12.20 -5.75 -25.03
C TYR A 390 11.78 -4.38 -24.49
N LEU A 391 12.73 -3.62 -23.91
CA LEU A 391 12.45 -2.30 -23.34
C LEU A 391 11.92 -1.33 -24.41
N LYS A 392 12.50 -1.31 -25.62
CA LYS A 392 12.01 -0.52 -26.76
C LYS A 392 10.64 -0.96 -27.24
N SER A 393 10.33 -2.27 -27.23
CA SER A 393 9.02 -2.79 -27.65
C SER A 393 7.87 -2.29 -26.77
N LEU A 394 8.16 -1.89 -25.52
CA LEU A 394 7.23 -1.27 -24.60
C LEU A 394 7.07 0.25 -24.84
N GLY A 395 7.75 0.79 -25.86
CA GLY A 395 7.71 2.19 -26.25
C GLY A 395 8.67 3.07 -25.46
N ASN A 396 9.72 2.51 -24.85
CA ASN A 396 10.72 3.27 -24.12
C ASN A 396 11.85 3.77 -25.02
N ASN A 397 12.25 5.02 -24.84
CA ASN A 397 13.54 5.53 -25.27
C ASN A 397 14.60 5.13 -24.24
N ILE A 398 15.81 4.81 -24.70
CA ILE A 398 16.90 4.35 -23.82
C ILE A 398 18.09 5.27 -24.04
N LEU A 399 18.54 5.97 -22.99
CA LEU A 399 19.78 6.72 -22.95
C LEU A 399 20.79 5.98 -22.08
N ARG A 400 22.05 5.97 -22.52
CA ARG A 400 23.15 5.33 -21.81
C ARG A 400 24.25 6.34 -21.57
N PHE A 401 24.71 6.43 -20.32
CA PHE A 401 25.81 7.30 -19.93
C PHE A 401 26.90 6.47 -19.23
N SER A 402 28.16 6.81 -19.46
CA SER A 402 29.25 6.21 -18.69
C SER A 402 29.35 6.90 -17.32
N ASN A 403 29.84 6.17 -16.32
CA ASN A 403 30.18 6.75 -15.01
C ASN A 403 31.05 8.00 -15.13
N GLN A 404 32.06 7.97 -16.01
CA GLN A 404 32.97 9.09 -16.23
C GLN A 404 32.22 10.32 -16.76
N ARG A 405 31.28 10.15 -17.68
CA ARG A 405 30.48 11.27 -18.21
C ARG A 405 29.61 11.92 -17.14
N ILE A 406 29.06 11.13 -16.21
CA ILE A 406 28.32 11.65 -15.06
C ILE A 406 29.22 12.49 -14.14
N PHE A 407 30.48 12.09 -13.96
CA PHE A 407 31.43 12.83 -13.11
C PHE A 407 32.01 14.08 -13.77
N GLU A 408 32.23 14.05 -15.09
CA GLU A 408 32.96 15.10 -15.81
C GLU A 408 32.05 16.09 -16.55
N ASP A 409 30.85 15.67 -16.97
CA ASP A 409 29.94 16.46 -17.82
C ASP A 409 28.47 16.21 -17.43
N LEU A 410 28.13 16.50 -16.18
CA LEU A 410 26.78 16.31 -15.66
C LEU A 410 25.76 17.23 -16.35
N ASP A 411 26.14 18.46 -16.67
CA ASP A 411 25.26 19.42 -17.37
C ASP A 411 24.91 18.94 -18.78
N GLY A 412 25.87 18.38 -19.53
CA GLY A 412 25.62 17.76 -20.83
C GLY A 412 24.70 16.53 -20.72
N VAL A 413 24.85 15.72 -19.68
CA VAL A 413 23.92 14.60 -19.41
C VAL A 413 22.50 15.11 -19.15
N LEU A 414 22.34 16.16 -18.34
CA LEU A 414 21.01 16.72 -18.07
C LEU A 414 20.38 17.35 -19.32
N GLN A 415 21.18 17.96 -20.20
CA GLN A 415 20.71 18.46 -21.50
C GLN A 415 20.24 17.33 -22.41
N ASP A 416 20.93 16.18 -22.43
CA ASP A 416 20.51 15.02 -23.21
C ASP A 416 19.19 14.40 -22.68
N ILE A 417 18.88 14.57 -21.38
CA ILE A 417 17.65 14.07 -20.74
C ILE A 417 16.46 15.05 -20.93
N ALA A 418 16.74 16.34 -21.06
CA ALA A 418 15.75 17.42 -21.23
C ALA A 418 15.07 17.40 -22.61
#